data_AF-A0A4R4Y0D8-F1
#
_entry.id   AF-A0A4R4Y0D8-F1
#
_cell.length_a   1.000
_cell.length_b   1.000
_cell.length_c   1.000
_cell.angle_alpha   90.00
_cell.angle_beta   90.00
_cell.angle_gamma   90.00
#
_symmetry.space_group_name_H-M   'P 1'
#
loop_
_entity.id
_entity.type
_entity.pdbx_description
1 polymer ?
#
loop_
_entity_poly.entity_id
_entity_poly.type
_entity_poly.pdbx_seq_one_letter_code
_entity_poly.pdbx_strand_id
1 'polypeptide(L)'
;MLYRFKKMTDAAGVGTRWCPRELRHTFVSLMSDSGVHVEKITDLVGHRTTVVTETVYRHQLRPAVENGAERMQDIFADALVVPA
;
A
#
# COMPACT_ATOMS: atom_id res chain seq x y z
N MET A 1 -14.98 8.03 21.92
CA MET A 1 -14.72 7.78 20.48
C MET A 1 -14.89 6.30 20.11
N LEU A 2 -14.27 5.35 20.83
CA LEU A 2 -14.35 3.91 20.53
C LEU A 2 -15.77 3.33 20.50
N TYR A 3 -16.68 3.78 21.36
CA TYR A 3 -18.07 3.27 21.36
C TYR A 3 -18.83 3.52 20.05
N ARG A 4 -18.73 4.74 19.50
CA ARG A 4 -19.40 5.09 18.23
C ARG A 4 -18.80 4.31 17.06
N PHE A 5 -17.48 4.17 17.05
CA PHE A 5 -16.78 3.36 16.04
C PHE A 5 -17.23 1.90 16.08
N LYS A 6 -17.27 1.29 17.28
CA LYS A 6 -17.75 -0.09 17.45
C LYS A 6 -19.19 -0.28 16.96
N LYS A 7 -20.08 0.68 17.22
CA LYS A 7 -21.45 0.63 16.70
C LYS A 7 -21.49 0.67 15.17
N MET A 8 -20.65 1.50 14.56
CA MET A 8 -20.56 1.59 13.10
C MET A 8 -20.00 0.30 12.49
N THR A 9 -18.94 -0.27 13.07
CA THR A 9 -18.32 -1.49 12.56
C THR A 9 -19.21 -2.73 12.75
N ASP A 10 -19.98 -2.77 13.84
CA ASP A 10 -21.00 -3.79 14.07
C ASP A 10 -22.15 -3.69 13.04
N ALA A 11 -22.67 -2.48 12.82
CA ALA A 11 -23.70 -2.23 11.81
C ALA A 11 -23.22 -2.51 10.37
N ALA A 12 -21.92 -2.34 10.10
CA ALA A 12 -21.30 -2.67 8.82
C ALA A 12 -20.97 -4.17 8.66
N GLY A 13 -21.23 -5.01 9.65
CA GLY A 13 -21.00 -6.47 9.59
C GLY A 13 -19.54 -6.90 9.70
N VAL A 14 -18.61 -5.99 10.03
CA VAL A 14 -17.18 -6.31 10.24
C VAL A 14 -16.87 -6.59 11.72
N GLY A 15 -17.84 -6.40 12.61
CA GLY A 15 -17.79 -6.78 14.02
C GLY A 15 -17.29 -5.68 14.96
N THR A 16 -17.24 -5.97 16.25
CA THR A 16 -16.96 -5.00 17.32
C THR A 16 -15.50 -4.94 17.78
N ARG A 17 -14.66 -5.84 17.26
CA ARG A 17 -13.23 -5.91 17.60
C ARG A 17 -12.37 -4.91 16.82
N TRP A 18 -12.91 -4.36 15.72
CA TRP A 18 -12.22 -3.35 14.94
C TRP A 18 -11.91 -2.12 15.78
N CYS A 19 -10.71 -1.58 15.60
CA CYS A 19 -10.30 -0.33 16.19
C CYS A 19 -9.88 0.64 15.08
N PRO A 20 -9.91 1.97 15.32
CA PRO A 20 -9.55 2.95 14.29
C PRO A 20 -8.15 2.75 13.70
N ARG A 21 -7.23 2.10 14.42
CA ARG A 21 -5.90 1.74 13.92
C ARG A 21 -5.97 0.82 12.71
N GLU A 22 -6.92 -0.10 12.65
CA GLU A 22 -7.12 -1.02 11.53
C GLU A 22 -7.35 -0.27 10.21
N LEU A 23 -8.01 0.90 10.26
CA LEU A 23 -8.21 1.73 9.07
C LEU A 23 -6.90 2.25 8.48
N ARG A 24 -5.88 2.50 9.32
CA ARG A 24 -4.54 2.89 8.84
C ARG A 24 -3.88 1.72 8.09
N HIS A 25 -4.07 0.49 8.55
CA HIS A 25 -3.61 -0.71 7.83
C HIS A 25 -4.35 -0.88 6.50
N THR A 26 -5.67 -0.69 6.49
CA THR A 26 -6.48 -0.72 5.26
C THR A 26 -6.01 0.32 4.25
N PHE A 27 -5.80 1.57 4.68
CA PHE A 27 -5.31 2.65 3.83
C PHE A 27 -3.97 2.31 3.17
N VAL A 28 -2.98 1.87 3.96
CA VAL A 28 -1.65 1.53 3.43
C VAL A 28 -1.73 0.36 2.45
N SER A 29 -2.55 -0.65 2.74
CA SER A 29 -2.69 -1.82 1.87
C SER A 29 -3.31 -1.44 0.52
N LEU A 30 -4.37 -0.62 0.52
CA LEU A 30 -5.02 -0.14 -0.72
C LEU A 30 -4.07 0.72 -1.56
N MET A 31 -3.34 1.65 -0.93
CA MET A 31 -2.40 2.51 -1.64
C MET A 31 -1.25 1.70 -2.25
N SER A 32 -0.71 0.73 -1.50
CA SER A 32 0.33 -0.16 -2.02
C SER A 32 -0.18 -1.03 -3.17
N ASP A 33 -1.40 -1.54 -3.10
CA ASP A 33 -1.99 -2.37 -4.16
C ASP A 33 -2.28 -1.57 -5.44
N SER A 34 -2.67 -0.29 -5.29
CA SER A 34 -2.82 0.64 -6.42
C SER A 34 -1.48 1.07 -7.06
N GLY A 35 -0.35 0.56 -6.57
CA GLY A 35 0.98 0.82 -7.12
C GLY A 35 1.66 2.08 -6.59
N VAL A 36 1.15 2.70 -5.52
CA VAL A 36 1.80 3.87 -4.93
C VAL A 36 3.08 3.44 -4.20
N HIS A 37 4.16 4.17 -4.47
CA HIS A 37 5.45 3.96 -3.82
C HIS A 37 5.39 4.13 -2.30
N VAL A 38 6.11 3.27 -1.58
CA VAL A 38 6.03 3.15 -0.12
C VAL A 38 6.52 4.42 0.60
N GLU A 39 7.43 5.17 -0.01
CA GLU A 39 7.93 6.47 0.46
C GLU A 39 6.79 7.48 0.50
N LYS A 40 6.01 7.58 -0.59
CA LYS A 40 4.84 8.49 -0.65
C LYS A 40 3.76 8.08 0.35
N ILE A 41 3.53 6.78 0.52
CA ILE A 41 2.57 6.28 1.52
C ILE A 41 3.05 6.63 2.94
N THR A 42 4.35 6.52 3.19
CA THR A 42 5.00 6.84 4.48
C THR A 42 4.82 8.31 4.85
N ASP A 43 4.98 9.21 3.89
CA ASP A 43 4.70 10.65 4.08
C ASP A 43 3.24 10.89 4.44
N LEU A 44 2.30 10.25 3.72
CA LEU A 44 0.85 10.40 3.94
C LEU A 44 0.40 9.91 5.33
N VAL A 45 1.03 8.87 5.87
CA VAL A 45 0.71 8.37 7.22
C VAL A 45 1.47 9.08 8.33
N GLY A 46 2.39 10.00 7.97
CA GLY A 46 3.16 10.84 8.89
C GLY A 46 4.33 10.11 9.56
N HIS A 47 4.88 9.07 8.93
CA HIS A 47 6.03 8.35 9.44
C HIS A 47 7.34 9.02 9.01
N ARG A 48 8.35 9.03 9.89
CA ARG A 48 9.68 9.57 9.60
C ARG A 48 10.55 8.64 8.73
N THR A 49 10.23 7.36 8.72
CA THR A 49 10.96 6.32 7.99
C THR A 49 9.97 5.32 7.42
N THR A 50 10.34 4.66 6.31
CA THR A 50 9.49 3.66 5.66
C THR A 50 9.39 2.36 6.44
N VAL A 51 10.35 2.08 7.34
CA VAL A 51 10.45 0.85 8.13
C VAL A 51 9.12 0.47 8.77
N VAL A 52 8.43 1.41 9.42
CA VAL A 52 7.15 1.11 10.09
C VAL A 52 6.04 0.83 9.07
N THR A 53 6.00 1.58 7.96
CA THR A 53 5.03 1.36 6.88
C THR A 53 5.22 -0.01 6.23
N GLU A 54 6.47 -0.38 5.96
CA GLU A 54 6.85 -1.65 5.33
C GLU A 54 6.59 -2.86 6.25
N THR A 55 6.94 -2.76 7.54
CA THR A 55 6.91 -3.92 8.44
C THR A 55 5.58 -4.11 9.16
N VAL A 56 4.82 -3.04 9.40
CA VAL A 56 3.60 -3.08 10.21
C VAL A 56 2.35 -2.91 9.34
N TYR A 57 2.42 -2.06 8.32
CA TYR A 57 1.21 -1.62 7.61
C TYR A 57 1.04 -2.23 6.22
N ARG A 58 2.12 -2.55 5.50
CA ARG A 58 2.07 -3.12 4.14
C ARG A 58 1.79 -4.62 4.19
N HIS A 59 0.51 -4.99 4.12
CA HIS A 59 0.11 -6.36 3.85
C HIS A 59 0.14 -6.58 2.34
N GLN A 60 0.91 -7.55 1.88
CA GLN A 60 1.10 -7.78 0.45
C GLN A 60 -0.17 -8.38 -0.19
N LEU A 61 -0.83 -7.61 -1.04
CA LEU A 61 -2.04 -8.04 -1.78
C LEU A 61 -1.72 -8.66 -3.15
N ARG A 62 -0.56 -8.31 -3.74
CA ARG A 62 -0.03 -8.89 -5.00
C ARG A 62 1.49 -9.08 -4.93
N PRO A 63 2.08 -10.05 -5.67
CA PRO A 63 3.53 -10.20 -5.77
C PRO A 63 4.13 -8.90 -6.35
N ALA A 64 5.03 -8.27 -5.61
CA ALA A 64 5.64 -6.99 -6.02
C ALA A 64 6.85 -7.17 -6.96
N VAL A 65 7.24 -8.43 -7.23
CA VAL A 65 8.51 -8.78 -7.89
C VAL A 65 8.46 -8.60 -9.42
N GLU A 66 7.29 -8.41 -10.03
CA GLU A 66 7.19 -8.49 -11.50
C GLU A 66 7.58 -7.20 -12.26
N ASN A 67 7.60 -6.02 -11.64
CA ASN A 67 7.78 -4.78 -12.41
C ASN A 67 9.24 -4.44 -12.77
N GLY A 68 10.24 -4.89 -12.01
CA GLY A 68 11.62 -4.40 -12.17
C GLY A 68 12.28 -4.88 -13.46
N ALA A 69 12.20 -6.18 -13.73
CA ALA A 69 12.79 -6.78 -14.93
C ALA A 69 12.04 -6.38 -16.20
N GLU A 70 10.70 -6.38 -16.16
CA GLU A 70 9.86 -5.93 -17.27
C GLU A 70 10.11 -4.46 -17.62
N ARG A 71 10.24 -3.58 -16.63
CA ARG A 71 10.57 -2.17 -16.88
C ARG A 71 11.97 -1.95 -17.40
N MET A 72 12.96 -2.73 -16.95
CA MET A 72 14.29 -2.66 -17.53
C MET A 72 14.28 -3.11 -19.00
N GLN A 73 13.50 -4.14 -19.34
CA GLN A 73 13.31 -4.56 -20.72
C GLN A 73 12.68 -3.44 -21.57
N ASP A 74 11.65 -2.74 -21.09
CA ASP A 74 11.06 -1.59 -21.80
C ASP A 74 12.10 -0.48 -22.07
N ILE A 75 12.87 -0.11 -21.04
CA ILE A 75 13.88 0.96 -21.12
C ILE A 75 14.94 0.64 -22.18
N PHE A 76 15.41 -0.61 -22.25
CA PHE A 76 16.41 -1.01 -23.22
C PHE A 76 15.83 -1.35 -24.59
N ALA A 77 14.56 -1.74 -24.69
CA ALA A 77 13.90 -1.94 -25.97
C ALA A 77 13.80 -0.63 -26.76
N ASP A 78 13.51 0.49 -26.09
CA ASP A 78 13.46 1.82 -26.70
C ASP A 78 14.86 2.34 -27.10
N ALA A 79 15.90 1.96 -26.33
CA ALA A 79 17.28 2.35 -26.58
C ALA A 79 17.99 1.52 -27.66
N LEU A 80 17.49 0.32 -28.00
CA LEU A 80 18.08 -0.59 -28.99
C LEU A 80 17.46 -0.45 -30.39
N VAL A 81 16.50 0.45 -30.60
CA VAL A 81 16.03 0.81 -31.94
C VAL A 81 17.12 1.62 -32.64
N VAL A 82 18.09 0.91 -33.22
CA VAL A 82 19.09 1.50 -34.12
C VAL A 82 18.36 1.93 -35.40
N PRO A 83 18.33 3.23 -35.76
CA PRO A 83 17.75 3.65 -37.02
C PRO A 83 18.57 3.06 -38.18
N ALA A 84 17.86 2.53 -39.18
CA ALA A 84 18.42 1.95 -40.40
C ALA A 84 19.11 3.02 -41.28
#